data_AF-A0A847HWT2-F1
#
_entry.id   AF-A0A847HWT2-F1
#
_cell.length_a   1.000
_cell.length_b   1.000
_cell.length_c   1.000
_cell.angle_alpha   90.00
_cell.angle_beta   90.00
_cell.angle_gamma   90.00
#
_symmetry.space_group_name_H-M   'P 1'
#
loop_
_entity.id
_entity.type
_entity.pdbx_description
1 polymer ?
#
loop_
_entity_poly.entity_id
_entity_poly.type
_entity_poly.pdbx_seq_one_letter_code
_entity_poly.pdbx_strand_id
1 'polypeptide(L)' 'KSGSWFSFGDTRLGQGKEKAAEAVAADPQLMARVRELVLAQLSGAPAPSRADDEVEEVAE' A
#
# COMPACT_ATOMS: atom_id res chain seq x y z
N LYS A 1 23.15 0.07 -7.92
CA LYS A 1 21.86 0.02 -8.65
C LYS A 1 20.79 -0.33 -7.63
N SER A 2 20.21 0.67 -6.95
CA SER A 2 19.21 0.43 -5.91
C SER A 2 18.01 -0.26 -6.54
N GLY A 3 17.80 -1.54 -6.20
CA GLY A 3 16.67 -2.34 -6.66
C GLY A 3 15.34 -1.68 -6.31
N SER A 4 14.30 -2.01 -7.06
CA SER A 4 12.97 -1.42 -6.99
C SER A 4 12.47 -1.33 -5.54
N TRP A 5 12.35 -0.10 -5.06
CA TRP A 5 11.70 0.22 -3.79
C TRP A 5 10.19 0.36 -4.03
N PHE A 6 9.40 -0.29 -3.19
CA PHE A 6 7.94 -0.20 -3.20
C PHE A 6 7.46 0.67 -2.05
N SER A 7 6.53 1.56 -2.37
CA SER A 7 5.88 2.47 -1.42
C SER A 7 4.38 2.44 -1.70
N PHE A 8 3.57 2.48 -0.65
CA PHE A 8 2.12 2.55 -0.74
C PHE A 8 1.64 3.71 0.15
N GLY A 9 1.01 4.72 -0.45
CA GLY A 9 0.78 5.98 0.25
C GLY A 9 2.11 6.57 0.72
N ASP A 10 2.18 6.84 2.01
CA ASP A 10 3.38 7.32 2.71
C ASP A 10 4.14 6.16 3.39
N THR A 11 3.56 4.96 3.39
CA THR A 11 4.18 3.76 3.96
C THR A 11 5.22 3.16 3.01
N ARG A 12 6.43 2.95 3.52
CA ARG A 12 7.50 2.24 2.79
C ARG A 12 7.34 0.73 2.98
N LEU A 13 6.92 0.04 1.92
CA LEU A 13 6.75 -1.41 1.93
C LEU A 13 8.08 -2.17 1.83
N GLY A 14 9.14 -1.50 1.32
CA GLY A 14 10.50 -2.01 1.30
C GLY A 14 11.04 -2.28 -0.10
N GLN A 15 12.24 -2.85 -0.16
CA GLN A 15 12.93 -3.14 -1.42
C GLN A 15 12.60 -4.55 -1.90
N GLY A 16 12.04 -4.65 -3.10
CA GLY A 16 11.66 -5.92 -3.71
C GLY A 16 10.23 -6.38 -3.36
N LYS A 17 9.70 -7.28 -4.21
CA LYS A 17 8.32 -7.78 -4.11
C LYS A 17 8.07 -8.55 -2.81
N GLU A 18 9.06 -9.30 -2.32
CA GLU A 18 8.92 -10.11 -1.11
C GLU A 18 8.73 -9.24 0.12
N LYS A 19 9.61 -8.24 0.35
CA LYS A 19 9.48 -7.29 1.45
C LYS A 19 8.17 -6.51 1.38
N ALA A 20 7.79 -6.10 0.18
CA ALA A 20 6.52 -5.41 -0.01
C ALA A 20 5.32 -6.29 0.32
N ALA A 21 5.36 -7.58 -0.07
CA ALA A 21 4.30 -8.54 0.25
C ALA A 21 4.24 -8.86 1.75
N GLU A 22 5.39 -8.97 2.42
CA GLU A 22 5.45 -9.11 3.88
C GLU A 22 4.83 -7.90 4.59
N ALA A 23 5.17 -6.67 4.18
CA ALA A 23 4.60 -5.45 4.75
C ALA A 23 3.08 -5.38 4.54
N VAL A 24 2.59 -5.74 3.35
CA VAL A 24 1.15 -5.81 3.06
C VAL A 24 0.46 -6.94 3.82
N ALA A 25 1.11 -8.09 4.01
CA ALA A 25 0.54 -9.22 4.75
C ALA A 25 0.53 -9.00 6.26
N ALA A 26 1.49 -8.22 6.78
CA ALA A 26 1.55 -7.85 8.19
C ALA A 26 0.38 -6.95 8.61
N ASP A 27 -0.18 -6.18 7.67
CA ASP A 27 -1.31 -5.30 7.92
C ASP A 27 -2.54 -5.71 7.06
N PRO A 28 -3.55 -6.37 7.68
CA PRO A 28 -4.75 -6.79 6.95
C PRO A 28 -5.59 -5.61 6.41
N GLN A 29 -5.50 -4.42 7.02
CA GLN A 29 -6.17 -3.20 6.54
C GLN A 29 -5.50 -2.68 5.27
N LEU A 30 -4.16 -2.66 5.26
CA LEU A 30 -3.37 -2.34 4.08
C LEU A 30 -3.65 -3.31 2.92
N MET A 31 -3.72 -4.62 3.22
CA MET A 31 -4.05 -5.64 2.22
C MET A 31 -5.44 -5.43 1.61
N ALA A 32 -6.44 -5.14 2.42
CA ALA A 32 -7.79 -4.83 1.93
C ALA A 32 -7.79 -3.60 1.02
N ARG A 33 -7.05 -2.54 1.39
CA ARG A 33 -6.92 -1.32 0.58
C ARG A 33 -6.20 -1.56 -0.75
N VAL A 34 -5.07 -2.27 -0.74
CA VAL A 34 -4.34 -2.64 -1.97
C VAL A 34 -5.28 -3.43 -2.90
N ARG A 35 -6.03 -4.39 -2.35
CA ARG A 35 -6.97 -5.21 -3.12
C ARG A 35 -8.09 -4.37 -3.73
N GLU A 36 -8.74 -3.51 -2.95
CA GLU A 36 -9.78 -2.57 -3.41
C GLU A 36 -9.27 -1.68 -4.54
N LEU A 37 -8.10 -1.08 -4.39
CA LEU A 37 -7.50 -0.22 -5.41
C LEU A 37 -7.16 -0.99 -6.69
N VAL A 38 -6.61 -2.19 -6.56
CA VAL A 38 -6.31 -3.07 -7.71
C VAL A 38 -7.60 -3.47 -8.42
N LEU A 39 -8.64 -3.82 -7.67
CA LEU A 39 -9.94 -4.21 -8.23
C LEU A 39 -10.65 -3.02 -8.90
N ALA A 40 -10.59 -1.83 -8.32
CA ALA A 40 -11.11 -0.60 -8.90
C ALA A 40 -10.41 -0.28 -10.24
N GLN A 41 -9.08 -0.35 -10.26
CA GLN A 41 -8.30 -0.18 -11.49
C GLN A 41 -8.64 -1.22 -12.57
N LEU A 42 -8.84 -2.48 -12.18
CA LEU A 42 -9.20 -3.55 -13.12
C LEU A 42 -10.63 -3.43 -13.64
N SER A 43 -11.56 -2.94 -12.83
CA SER A 43 -12.97 -2.77 -13.18
C SER A 43 -13.26 -1.46 -13.92
N GLY A 44 -12.29 -0.55 -14.02
CA GLY A 44 -12.47 0.78 -14.60
C GLY A 44 -13.34 1.71 -13.74
N ALA A 45 -13.59 1.33 -12.48
CA ALA A 45 -14.25 2.19 -11.52
C ALA A 45 -13.29 3.30 -11.05
N PRO A 46 -13.78 4.52 -10.80
CA PRO A 46 -12.94 5.56 -10.23
C PRO A 46 -12.40 5.07 -8.88
N ALA A 47 -11.10 4.87 -8.80
CA ALA A 47 -10.45 4.47 -7.56
C ALA A 47 -10.70 5.55 -6.50
N PRO A 48 -10.96 5.18 -5.23
CA PRO A 48 -10.97 6.16 -4.14
C PRO A 48 -9.61 6.86 -4.13
N SER A 49 -9.61 8.16 -4.38
CA SER A 49 -8.41 8.98 -4.46
C SER A 49 -7.62 8.89 -3.16
N ARG A 50 -6.28 8.81 -3.31
CA ARG A 50 -5.24 8.62 -2.29
C ARG A 50 -5.18 9.67 -1.15
N ALA A 51 -6.18 10.55 -1.01
CA ALA A 51 -6.12 11.72 -0.14
C ALA A 51 -6.37 11.43 1.36
N ASP A 52 -6.71 10.20 1.75
CA ASP A 52 -7.16 9.88 3.11
C ASP A 52 -6.18 9.04 3.96
N ASP A 53 -4.90 8.96 3.58
CA ASP A 53 -3.89 8.15 4.31
C ASP A 53 -2.88 9.04 5.05
N GLU A 54 -3.36 10.03 5.79
CA GLU A 54 -2.63 10.57 6.95
C GLU A 54 -2.82 9.57 8.10
N VAL A 55 -2.03 8.49 8.10
CA VAL A 55 -1.93 7.62 9.27
C VAL A 55 -1.10 8.33 10.34
N GLU A 56 -1.83 8.93 11.27
CA GLU A 56 -1.34 9.53 12.52
C GLU A 56 -0.33 8.60 13.21
N GLU A 57 0.93 9.06 13.30
CA GLU A 57 1.96 8.47 14.16
C GLU A 57 1.49 8.51 15.61
N VAL A 58 1.02 7.36 16.12
CA VAL A 58 0.96 7.13 17.57
C VAL A 58 2.26 6.44 18.00
N ALA A 59 3.26 7.27 18.29
CA ALA A 59 4.41 6.89 19.09
C ALA A 59 4.02 6.91 20.58
N GLU A 60 4.20 5.79 21.27
CA GLU A 60 4.38 5.74 22.74
C GLU A 60 5.85 5.42 23.04
#